data_AF-A0A1H3UHT0-F1
#
_entry.id   AF-A0A1H3UHT0-F1
#
_cell.length_a   1.000
_cell.length_b   1.000
_cell.length_c   1.000
_cell.angle_alpha   90.00
_cell.angle_beta   90.00
_cell.angle_gamma   90.00
#
_symmetry.space_group_name_H-M   'P 1'
#
loop_
_entity.id
_entity.type
_entity.pdbx_description
1 polymer ?
#
loop_
_entity_poly.entity_id
_entity_poly.type
_entity_poly.pdbx_seq_one_letter_code
_entity_poly.pdbx_strand_id
1 'polypeptide(L)'
;MLWLIMAIKRRTERPAGTWLGGFTLFIYAFAFSYAYLNLDTGTGALLLFGAVQLTMLGFGYWHGERMQGTALAGLALAIGGLIALLLPGASAPAPGNAAIMLLSGVAWAAYSLIGKRAHDPLASTAGNFLRAVPIC
;
A
#
# COMPACT_ATOMS: atom_id res chain seq x y z
N MET A 1 -7.90 -19.12 1.89
CA MET A 1 -7.95 -19.17 3.37
C MET A 1 -9.01 -18.24 3.98
N LEU A 2 -9.09 -16.97 3.60
CA LEU A 2 -10.08 -16.01 4.13
C LEU A 2 -11.55 -16.38 3.82
N TRP A 3 -11.82 -16.95 2.65
CA TRP A 3 -13.15 -17.42 2.24
C TRP A 3 -13.70 -18.53 3.17
N LEU A 4 -12.82 -19.42 3.64
CA LEU A 4 -13.18 -20.50 4.55
C LEU A 4 -13.59 -19.97 5.94
N ILE A 5 -12.92 -18.91 6.41
CA ILE A 5 -13.20 -18.28 7.70
C ILE A 5 -14.55 -17.52 7.64
N MET A 6 -14.88 -16.91 6.50
CA MET A 6 -16.19 -16.28 6.29
C MET A 6 -17.33 -17.29 6.17
N ALA A 7 -17.10 -18.45 5.54
CA ALA A 7 -18.10 -19.49 5.43
C ALA A 7 -18.53 -20.06 6.80
N ILE A 8 -17.61 -20.08 7.77
CA ILE A 8 -17.87 -20.54 9.14
C ILE A 8 -18.53 -19.43 9.99
N LYS A 9 -18.21 -18.15 9.72
CA LYS A 9 -18.76 -17.00 10.46
C LYS A 9 -19.98 -16.45 9.73
N ARG A 10 -21.13 -17.11 9.92
CA ARG A 10 -22.46 -16.67 9.47
C ARG A 10 -22.83 -15.33 10.15
N ARG A 11 -22.27 -14.21 9.68
CA ARG A 11 -22.74 -12.86 10.00
C ARG A 11 -23.28 -12.20 8.75
N THR A 12 -24.58 -12.00 8.79
CA THR A 12 -25.49 -11.41 7.82
C THR A 12 -25.26 -9.90 7.70
N GLU A 13 -24.06 -9.46 7.34
CA GLU A 13 -23.77 -8.05 7.11
C GLU A 13 -23.29 -7.90 5.66
N ARG A 14 -23.94 -6.99 4.94
CA ARG A 14 -23.82 -6.71 3.49
C ARG A 14 -22.36 -6.68 3.02
N PRO A 15 -22.06 -6.95 1.73
CA PRO A 15 -20.70 -6.90 1.20
C PRO A 15 -20.08 -5.51 1.45
N ALA A 16 -19.27 -5.42 2.52
CA ALA A 16 -18.77 -4.18 3.11
C ALA A 16 -17.50 -3.65 2.44
N GLY A 17 -17.20 -4.10 1.23
CA GLY A 17 -16.19 -3.45 0.39
C GLY A 17 -16.75 -2.16 -0.21
N THR A 18 -15.88 -1.26 -0.65
CA THR A 18 -16.26 -0.10 -1.49
C THR A 18 -15.65 -0.27 -2.88
N TRP A 19 -16.34 0.24 -3.91
CA TRP A 19 -15.77 0.27 -5.27
C TRP A 19 -14.45 1.05 -5.31
N LEU A 20 -14.36 2.11 -4.50
CA LEU A 20 -13.13 2.87 -4.32
C LEU A 20 -12.00 2.01 -3.73
N GLY A 21 -12.27 1.22 -2.69
CA GLY A 21 -11.30 0.27 -2.14
C GLY A 21 -10.81 -0.75 -3.16
N GLY A 22 -11.73 -1.35 -3.92
CA GLY A 22 -11.39 -2.27 -5.02
C GLY A 22 -10.52 -1.63 -6.11
N PHE A 23 -10.86 -0.43 -6.55
CA PHE A 23 -10.11 0.31 -7.57
C PHE A 23 -8.70 0.68 -7.09
N THR A 24 -8.57 1.14 -5.85
CA THR A 24 -7.26 1.50 -5.28
C THR A 24 -6.38 0.26 -5.13
N LEU A 25 -6.97 -0.88 -4.75
CA LEU A 25 -6.28 -2.17 -4.66
C LEU A 25 -5.80 -2.66 -6.04
N PHE A 26 -6.62 -2.48 -7.09
CA PHE A 26 -6.25 -2.80 -8.46
C PHE A 26 -5.06 -1.96 -8.94
N ILE A 27 -5.10 -0.62 -8.75
CA ILE A 27 -3.98 0.27 -9.10
C ILE A 27 -2.71 -0.16 -8.40
N TYR A 28 -2.79 -0.45 -7.10
CA TYR A 28 -1.65 -0.96 -6.32
C TYR A 28 -1.05 -2.21 -6.98
N ALA A 29 -1.88 -3.23 -7.23
CA ALA A 29 -1.42 -4.52 -7.74
C ALA A 29 -0.85 -4.42 -9.15
N PHE A 30 -1.51 -3.68 -10.05
CA PHE A 30 -1.06 -3.46 -11.42
C PHE A 30 0.28 -2.69 -11.45
N ALA A 31 0.37 -1.56 -10.75
CA ALA A 31 1.57 -0.73 -10.72
C ALA A 31 2.74 -1.47 -10.04
N PHE A 32 2.49 -2.19 -8.96
CA PHE A 32 3.49 -3.02 -8.27
C PHE A 32 4.07 -4.08 -9.22
N SER A 33 3.19 -4.80 -9.91
CA SER A 33 3.59 -5.89 -10.81
C SER A 33 4.40 -5.37 -12.00
N TYR A 34 3.98 -4.25 -12.59
CA TYR A 34 4.71 -3.64 -13.70
C TYR A 34 6.07 -3.08 -13.26
N ALA A 35 6.13 -2.43 -12.09
CA ALA A 35 7.36 -1.85 -11.58
C ALA A 35 8.46 -2.91 -11.37
N TYR A 36 8.11 -4.10 -10.83
CA TYR A 36 9.07 -5.19 -10.63
C TYR A 36 9.56 -5.87 -11.91
N LEU A 37 8.99 -5.59 -13.08
CA LEU A 37 9.59 -6.06 -14.34
C LEU A 37 10.94 -5.40 -14.62
N ASN A 38 11.20 -4.21 -14.05
CA ASN A 38 12.36 -3.40 -14.38
C ASN A 38 13.08 -2.82 -13.15
N LEU A 39 12.56 -3.09 -11.94
CA LEU A 39 13.18 -2.70 -10.67
C LEU A 39 13.73 -3.93 -9.96
N ASP A 40 14.91 -3.76 -9.39
CA ASP A 40 15.44 -4.75 -8.45
C ASP A 40 14.49 -4.87 -7.24
N THR A 41 14.39 -6.10 -6.71
CA THR A 41 13.50 -6.43 -5.59
C THR A 41 13.76 -5.53 -4.38
N GLY A 42 15.04 -5.27 -4.08
CA GLY A 42 15.43 -4.44 -2.95
C GLY A 42 15.01 -2.97 -3.12
N THR A 43 15.27 -2.40 -4.30
CA THR A 43 14.95 -1.00 -4.60
C THR A 43 13.45 -0.76 -4.69
N GLY A 44 12.71 -1.69 -5.31
CA GLY A 44 11.26 -1.63 -5.38
C GLY A 44 10.61 -1.66 -3.99
N ALA A 45 11.08 -2.52 -3.10
CA ALA A 45 10.57 -2.61 -1.73
C ALA A 45 10.78 -1.31 -0.95
N LEU A 46 11.98 -0.73 -1.00
CA LEU A 46 12.27 0.53 -0.31
C LEU A 46 11.43 1.69 -0.82
N LEU A 47 11.26 1.82 -2.14
CA LEU A 47 10.40 2.84 -2.74
C LEU A 47 8.95 2.68 -2.29
N LEU A 48 8.44 1.45 -2.30
CA LEU A 48 7.07 1.15 -1.88
C LEU A 48 6.85 1.49 -0.40
N PHE A 49 7.70 0.97 0.49
CA PHE A 49 7.59 1.24 1.93
C PHE A 49 7.75 2.73 2.24
N GLY A 50 8.71 3.41 1.61
CA GLY A 50 8.89 4.85 1.74
C GLY A 50 7.65 5.63 1.30
N ALA A 51 7.09 5.31 0.13
CA ALA A 51 5.87 5.95 -0.37
C ALA A 51 4.66 5.73 0.55
N VAL A 52 4.46 4.49 1.02
CA VAL A 52 3.37 4.16 1.95
C VAL A 52 3.49 4.98 3.23
N GLN A 53 4.67 4.97 3.85
CA GLN A 53 4.88 5.68 5.12
C GLN A 53 4.76 7.20 4.96
N LEU A 54 5.33 7.76 3.90
CA LEU A 54 5.25 9.19 3.63
C LEU A 54 3.80 9.64 3.38
N THR A 55 3.02 8.82 2.66
CA THR A 55 1.59 9.09 2.41
C THR A 55 0.77 9.00 3.69
N MET A 56 0.96 7.96 4.50
CA MET A 56 0.24 7.78 5.77
C MET A 56 0.58 8.87 6.79
N LEU A 57 1.86 9.21 6.92
CA LEU A 57 2.33 10.24 7.83
C LEU A 57 1.86 11.63 7.39
N GLY A 58 1.95 11.94 6.10
CA GLY A 58 1.45 13.19 5.54
C GLY A 58 -0.06 13.33 5.73
N PHE A 59 -0.82 12.25 5.51
CA PHE A 59 -2.26 12.24 5.76
C PHE A 59 -2.61 12.44 7.24
N GLY A 60 -1.89 11.76 8.15
CA GLY A 60 -2.07 11.90 9.59
C GLY A 60 -1.76 13.32 10.07
N TYR A 61 -0.66 13.92 9.59
CA TYR A 61 -0.33 15.32 9.86
C TYR A 61 -1.43 16.26 9.39
N TRP A 62 -1.98 16.06 8.19
CA TRP A 62 -3.04 16.91 7.65
C TRP A 62 -4.38 16.75 8.39
N HIS A 63 -4.64 15.59 8.99
CA HIS A 63 -5.80 15.35 9.85
C HIS A 63 -5.59 15.77 11.32
N GLY A 64 -4.43 16.36 11.66
CA GLY A 64 -4.13 16.83 13.01
C GLY A 64 -3.74 15.71 13.98
N GLU A 65 -3.39 14.52 13.49
CA GLU A 65 -2.80 13.48 14.34
C GLU A 65 -1.39 13.95 14.80
N ARG A 66 -1.11 13.83 16.09
CA ARG A 66 0.20 14.15 16.65
C ARG A 66 1.24 13.17 16.09
N MET A 67 2.16 13.68 15.27
CA MET A 67 3.31 12.90 14.81
C MET A 67 4.15 12.48 16.01
N GLN A 68 4.14 11.19 16.33
CA GLN A 68 5.05 10.63 17.34
C GLN A 68 6.48 10.65 16.77
N GLY A 69 7.45 11.12 17.55
CA GLY A 69 8.86 11.20 17.11
C GLY A 69 9.44 9.85 16.63
N THR A 70 8.87 8.73 17.09
CA THR A 70 9.17 7.37 16.62
C THR A 70 8.82 7.15 15.14
N ALA A 71 7.74 7.74 14.64
CA ALA A 71 7.35 7.65 13.23
C ALA A 71 8.35 8.41 12.34
N LEU A 72 8.82 9.57 12.80
CA LEU A 72 9.83 10.34 12.10
C LEU A 72 11.19 9.62 12.09
N ALA A 73 11.55 8.96 13.20
CA ALA A 73 12.74 8.11 13.27
C ALA A 73 12.66 6.90 12.32
N GLY A 74 11.50 6.24 12.24
CA GLY A 74 11.25 5.16 11.27
C GLY A 74 11.35 5.64 9.82
N LEU A 75 10.82 6.83 9.52
CA LEU A 75 10.95 7.46 8.20
C LEU A 75 12.43 7.77 7.88
N ALA A 76 13.17 8.34 8.83
CA ALA A 76 14.59 8.65 8.65
C ALA A 76 15.42 7.37 8.43
N LEU A 77 15.13 6.29 9.15
CA LEU A 77 15.76 4.97 8.94
C LEU A 77 15.44 4.39 7.57
N ALA A 78 14.18 4.49 7.11
CA ALA A 78 13.78 4.02 5.79
C ALA A 78 14.48 4.80 4.67
N ILE A 79 14.55 6.12 4.79
CA ILE A 79 15.27 7.00 3.85
C ILE A 79 16.77 6.68 3.89
N GLY A 80 17.35 6.48 5.07
CA GLY A 80 18.74 6.08 5.24
C GLY A 80 19.06 4.73 4.57
N GLY A 81 18.19 3.74 4.74
CA GLY A 81 18.29 2.44 4.08
C GLY A 81 18.16 2.55 2.54
N LEU A 82 17.26 3.39 2.04
CA LEU A 82 17.11 3.67 0.62
C LEU A 82 18.37 4.33 0.04
N ILE A 83 18.93 5.33 0.72
CA ILE A 83 20.17 5.99 0.30
C ILE A 83 21.33 5.00 0.33
N ALA A 84 21.46 4.18 1.38
CA ALA A 84 22.51 3.17 1.48
C ALA A 84 22.44 2.11 0.36
N LEU A 85 21.24 1.70 -0.04
CA LEU A 85 21.02 0.75 -1.14
C LEU A 85 21.17 1.37 -2.53
N LEU A 86 20.99 2.70 -2.68
CA LEU A 86 21.17 3.44 -3.93
C LEU A 86 22.57 4.07 -4.09
N LEU A 87 23.45 3.98 -3.10
CA LEU A 87 24.84 4.40 -3.21
C LEU A 87 25.61 3.52 -4.23
N PRO A 88 26.67 4.06 -4.86
CA PRO A 88 27.02 3.77 -6.25
C PRO A 88 27.51 2.33 -6.43
N GLY A 89 26.65 1.53 -7.05
CA GLY A 89 26.88 0.12 -7.37
C GLY A 89 25.66 -0.55 -8.01
N ALA A 90 24.45 -0.07 -7.67
CA ALA A 90 23.22 -0.49 -8.32
C ALA A 90 22.90 0.46 -9.49
N SER A 91 22.74 -0.07 -10.69
CA SER A 91 22.19 0.63 -11.85
C SER A 91 20.97 1.44 -11.41
N ALA A 92 21.09 2.78 -11.42
CA ALA A 92 20.01 3.65 -10.97
C ALA A 92 18.71 3.26 -11.69
N PRO A 93 17.61 2.98 -10.97
CA PRO A 93 16.39 2.55 -11.62
C PRO A 93 15.93 3.59 -12.62
N ALA A 94 15.39 3.14 -13.75
CA ALA A 94 14.77 4.06 -14.70
C ALA A 94 13.69 4.88 -13.97
N PRO A 95 13.72 6.22 -14.05
CA PRO A 95 12.88 7.10 -13.25
C PRO A 95 11.38 6.84 -13.45
N GLY A 96 10.97 6.35 -14.62
CA GLY A 96 9.60 5.94 -14.90
C GLY A 96 9.13 4.78 -14.02
N ASN A 97 9.93 3.72 -13.86
CA ASN A 97 9.57 2.56 -13.04
C ASN A 97 9.54 2.91 -11.56
N ALA A 98 10.46 3.78 -11.12
CA ALA A 98 10.44 4.32 -9.76
C ALA A 98 9.14 5.10 -9.49
N ALA A 99 8.71 5.95 -10.42
CA ALA A 99 7.44 6.68 -10.29
C ALA A 99 6.22 5.75 -10.23
N ILE A 100 6.19 4.68 -11.02
CA ILE A 100 5.12 3.67 -10.99
C ILE A 100 5.11 2.93 -9.64
N MET A 101 6.28 2.58 -9.09
CA MET A 101 6.38 1.96 -7.76
C MET A 101 5.89 2.90 -6.65
N LEU A 102 6.23 4.20 -6.72
CA LEU A 102 5.71 5.20 -5.80
C LEU A 102 4.19 5.30 -5.89
N LEU A 103 3.63 5.30 -7.10
CA LEU A 103 2.18 5.32 -7.32
C LEU A 103 1.48 4.08 -6.71
N SER A 104 2.10 2.91 -6.83
CA SER A 104 1.65 1.70 -6.13
C SER A 104 1.60 1.91 -4.62
N GLY A 105 2.65 2.48 -4.03
CA GLY A 105 2.72 2.76 -2.59
C GLY A 105 1.66 3.76 -2.12
N VAL A 106 1.41 4.82 -2.90
CA VAL A 106 0.35 5.80 -2.63
C VAL A 106 -1.03 5.14 -2.68
N ALA A 107 -1.29 4.30 -3.68
CA ALA A 107 -2.54 3.56 -3.81
C ALA A 107 -2.75 2.61 -2.61
N TRP A 108 -1.70 1.90 -2.18
CA TRP A 108 -1.78 1.05 -0.98
C TRP A 108 -2.08 1.84 0.29
N ALA A 109 -1.44 3.01 0.46
CA ALA A 109 -1.69 3.87 1.61
C ALA A 109 -3.14 4.40 1.60
N ALA A 110 -3.64 4.84 0.46
CA ALA A 110 -5.03 5.27 0.30
C ALA A 110 -6.01 4.14 0.61
N TYR A 111 -5.77 2.93 0.11
CA TYR A 111 -6.56 1.73 0.43
C TYR A 111 -6.62 1.49 1.94
N SER A 112 -5.46 1.54 2.60
CA SER A 112 -5.34 1.34 4.05
C SER A 112 -6.07 2.42 4.85
N LEU A 113 -6.01 3.68 4.41
CA LEU A 113 -6.73 4.80 5.04
C LEU A 113 -8.25 4.70 4.86
N ILE A 114 -8.73 4.26 3.69
CA ILE A 114 -10.14 3.97 3.44
C ILE A 114 -10.60 2.83 4.37
N GLY A 115 -9.78 1.79 4.51
CA GLY A 115 -10.03 0.64 5.39
C GLY A 115 -10.02 0.99 6.89
N LYS A 116 -9.27 2.03 7.31
CA LYS A 116 -9.20 2.49 8.73
C LYS A 116 -10.57 2.85 9.31
N ARG A 117 -11.55 3.23 8.47
CA ARG A 117 -12.92 3.60 8.88
C ARG A 117 -13.93 2.45 8.77
N ALA A 118 -13.50 1.24 8.37
CA ALA A 118 -14.39 0.10 8.20
C ALA A 118 -14.76 -0.54 9.56
N HIS A 119 -16.06 -0.75 9.78
CA HIS A 119 -16.60 -1.37 11.00
C HIS A 119 -16.19 -2.85 11.15
N ASP A 120 -15.95 -3.54 10.02
CA ASP A 120 -15.34 -4.88 9.97
C ASP A 120 -14.22 -4.90 8.90
N PRO A 121 -12.95 -4.68 9.29
CA PRO A 121 -11.82 -4.60 8.37
C PRO A 121 -11.56 -5.88 7.57
N LEU A 122 -11.85 -7.03 8.17
CA LEU A 122 -11.70 -8.34 7.52
C LEU A 122 -12.78 -8.53 6.45
N ALA A 123 -14.03 -8.18 6.76
CA ALA A 123 -15.12 -8.26 5.79
C ALA A 123 -14.98 -7.27 4.64
N SER A 124 -14.54 -6.04 4.93
CA SER A 124 -14.25 -5.03 3.90
C SER A 124 -13.12 -5.48 2.97
N THR A 125 -12.05 -6.06 3.51
CA THR A 125 -10.91 -6.53 2.69
C THR A 125 -11.34 -7.68 1.79
N ALA A 126 -12.04 -8.68 2.33
CA ALA A 126 -12.56 -9.78 1.52
C ALA A 126 -13.49 -9.30 0.39
N GLY A 127 -14.37 -8.32 0.67
CA GLY A 127 -15.25 -7.71 -0.33
C GLY A 127 -14.49 -6.91 -1.40
N ASN A 128 -13.45 -6.16 -1.01
CA ASN A 128 -12.61 -5.41 -1.94
C ASN A 128 -11.81 -6.35 -2.86
N PHE A 129 -11.26 -7.45 -2.33
CA PHE A 129 -10.61 -8.49 -3.14
C PHE A 129 -11.59 -9.12 -4.13
N LEU A 130 -12.80 -9.49 -3.68
CA LEU A 130 -13.82 -10.07 -4.56
C LEU A 130 -14.21 -9.14 -5.73
N ARG A 131 -14.20 -7.83 -5.51
CA ARG A 131 -14.49 -6.82 -6.55
C ARG A 131 -13.29 -6.48 -7.43
N ALA A 132 -12.07 -6.71 -6.95
CA ALA A 132 -10.85 -6.55 -7.74
C ALA A 132 -10.63 -7.73 -8.71
N VAL A 133 -11.01 -8.96 -8.32
CA VAL A 133 -10.87 -10.17 -9.15
C VAL A 133 -11.44 -10.03 -10.57
N PRO A 134 -12.67 -9.55 -10.82
CA PRO A 134 -13.19 -9.43 -12.18
C PRO A 134 -12.55 -8.31 -13.02
N ILE A 135 -11.67 -7.48 -12.44
CA ILE A 135 -10.99 -6.37 -13.12
C ILE A 135 -9.52 -6.76 -13.46
N CYS A 136 -8.98 -7.80 -12.81
CA CYS A 136 -7.67 -8.38 -13.09
C CYS A 136 -7.73 -9.46 -14.18
#